data_AF-A0A5Q0UKS5-F1
#
_entry.id   AF-A0A5Q0UKS5-F1
#
_cell.length_a   1.000
_cell.length_b   1.000
_cell.length_c   1.000
_cell.angle_alpha   90.00
_cell.angle_beta   90.00
_cell.angle_gamma   90.00
#
_symmetry.space_group_name_H-M   'P 1'
#
loop_
_entity.id
_entity.type
_entity.pdbx_description
1 polymer ?
#
loop_
_entity_poly.entity_id
_entity_poly.type
_entity_poly.pdbx_seq_one_letter_code
_entity_poly.pdbx_strand_id
1 'polypeptide(L)'
;MSDDASLTDFVGDATDDEPRDESSTSGDEQAGAEGGRVSPDSVEPAATTAAWSPDGEPCRACGASVSYRWQGEDGLVCPDCKEW
;
A
#
# COMPACT_ATOMS: atom_id res chain seq x y z
N MET A 1 5.54 18.24 -23.07
CA MET A 1 5.16 17.07 -22.27
C MET A 1 5.13 17.51 -20.82
N SER A 2 4.00 18.10 -20.44
CA SER A 2 3.66 18.53 -19.09
C SER A 2 2.27 17.95 -18.87
N ASP A 3 2.21 16.76 -18.31
CA ASP A 3 0.94 16.18 -17.85
C ASP A 3 1.26 15.29 -16.65
N ASP A 4 1.71 15.94 -15.58
CA ASP A 4 1.68 15.39 -14.23
C ASP A 4 0.40 15.94 -13.61
N ALA A 5 -0.63 15.08 -13.52
CA ALA A 5 -1.90 15.44 -12.92
C ALA A 5 -1.66 15.83 -11.46
N SER A 6 -1.76 17.13 -11.18
CA SER A 6 -1.46 17.65 -9.84
C SER A 6 -2.51 17.14 -8.85
N LEU A 7 -2.05 16.70 -7.67
CA LEU A 7 -2.90 16.21 -6.56
C LEU A 7 -4.04 17.16 -6.16
N THR A 8 -3.91 18.45 -6.52
CA THR A 8 -4.93 19.49 -6.31
C THR A 8 -6.18 19.34 -7.18
N ASP A 9 -6.10 18.66 -8.31
CA ASP A 9 -7.27 18.35 -9.16
C ASP A 9 -8.14 17.25 -8.53
N PHE A 10 -7.50 16.29 -7.83
CA PHE A 10 -8.20 15.24 -7.09
C PHE A 10 -8.84 15.72 -5.79
N VAL A 11 -8.27 16.75 -5.16
CA VAL A 11 -8.88 17.44 -4.01
C VAL A 11 -9.74 18.59 -4.55
N GLY A 12 -10.82 18.25 -5.24
CA GLY A 12 -11.75 19.23 -5.79
C GLY A 12 -12.08 20.33 -4.77
N ASP A 13 -12.14 21.57 -5.24
CA ASP A 13 -12.40 22.80 -4.46
C ASP A 13 -13.47 22.55 -3.39
N ALA A 14 -13.00 22.30 -2.15
CA ALA A 14 -13.84 21.94 -1.03
C ALA A 14 -14.44 23.22 -0.43
N THR A 15 -15.34 23.84 -1.18
CA THR A 15 -16.21 24.91 -0.68
C THR A 15 -17.65 24.64 -1.10
N ASP A 16 -18.21 23.52 -0.63
CA ASP A 16 -19.66 23.38 -0.53
C ASP A 16 -19.99 22.70 0.79
N ASP A 17 -20.38 23.55 1.74
CA ASP A 17 -20.83 23.28 3.09
C ASP A 17 -22.23 22.63 3.02
N GLU A 18 -22.28 21.33 2.77
CA GLU A 18 -23.54 20.57 2.87
C GLU A 18 -23.63 19.90 4.24
N PRO A 19 -24.76 20.04 4.97
CA PRO A 19 -24.89 19.53 6.32
C PRO A 19 -24.78 18.00 6.32
N ARG A 20 -23.83 17.50 7.10
CA ARG A 20 -23.60 16.09 7.37
C ARG A 20 -24.83 15.49 8.06
N ASP A 21 -25.69 14.84 7.30
CA ASP A 21 -26.78 14.02 7.84
C ASP A 21 -26.17 12.85 8.62
N GLU A 22 -26.19 12.98 9.94
CA GLU A 22 -25.80 11.99 10.92
C GLU A 22 -26.84 10.86 11.02
N SER A 23 -27.04 10.15 9.91
CA SER A 23 -27.83 8.93 9.89
C SER A 23 -27.07 7.81 10.61
N SER A 24 -27.29 7.75 11.93
CA SER A 24 -26.87 6.65 12.80
C SER A 24 -27.60 5.38 12.40
N THR A 25 -27.05 4.64 11.44
CA THR A 25 -27.49 3.27 11.13
C THR A 25 -26.85 2.30 12.13
N SER A 26 -27.50 2.20 13.30
CA SER A 26 -27.40 0.99 14.13
C SER A 26 -28.22 -0.09 13.44
N GLY A 27 -27.52 -0.98 12.75
CA GLY A 27 -28.08 -2.15 12.07
C GLY A 27 -27.07 -3.28 12.14
N ASP A 28 -26.80 -3.72 13.38
CA ASP A 28 -26.39 -5.10 13.60
C ASP A 28 -27.51 -6.02 13.09
N GLU A 29 -27.19 -7.28 12.81
CA GLU A 29 -28.13 -8.35 12.42
C GLU A 29 -28.33 -8.53 10.90
N GLN A 30 -27.34 -9.15 10.24
CA GLN A 30 -27.64 -10.04 9.13
C GLN A 30 -26.83 -11.33 9.23
N ALA A 31 -27.44 -12.32 9.90
CA ALA A 31 -27.01 -13.71 9.89
C ALA A 31 -27.33 -14.34 8.51
N GLY A 32 -26.29 -14.48 7.69
CA GLY A 32 -26.22 -15.36 6.54
C GLY A 32 -24.81 -15.92 6.44
N ALA A 33 -24.62 -17.18 6.85
CA ALA A 33 -23.42 -17.95 6.48
C ALA A 33 -23.46 -18.06 4.95
N GLU A 34 -22.50 -17.50 4.20
CA GLU A 34 -21.10 -17.91 4.08
C GLU A 34 -20.24 -16.65 3.80
N GLY A 35 -19.60 -16.04 4.81
CA GLY A 35 -18.73 -14.87 4.56
C GLY A 35 -18.64 -13.88 5.71
N GLY A 36 -18.39 -14.37 6.93
CA GLY A 36 -18.07 -13.48 8.06
C GLY A 36 -16.77 -12.70 7.81
N ARG A 37 -16.65 -11.51 8.41
CA ARG A 37 -15.38 -10.75 8.37
C ARG A 37 -14.26 -11.62 8.92
N VAL A 38 -13.20 -11.79 8.14
CA VAL A 38 -12.01 -12.53 8.55
C VAL A 38 -11.09 -11.57 9.31
N SER A 39 -10.57 -11.99 10.46
CA SER A 39 -9.58 -11.21 11.20
C SER A 39 -8.31 -11.06 10.35
N PRO A 40 -7.67 -9.88 10.28
CA PRO A 40 -6.42 -9.72 9.55
C PRO A 40 -5.31 -10.64 10.07
N ASP A 41 -5.35 -10.98 11.36
CA ASP A 41 -4.42 -11.94 11.98
C ASP A 41 -4.69 -13.41 11.60
N SER A 42 -5.85 -13.70 10.99
CA SER A 42 -6.22 -15.05 10.54
C SER A 42 -5.79 -15.36 9.11
N VAL A 43 -5.21 -14.39 8.40
CA VAL A 43 -4.67 -14.58 7.05
C VAL A 43 -3.15 -14.50 7.08
N GLU A 44 -2.50 -15.30 6.22
CA GLU A 44 -1.06 -15.25 6.09
C GLU A 44 -0.66 -13.93 5.39
N PRO A 45 0.29 -13.15 5.94
CA PRO A 45 0.72 -11.90 5.34
C PRO A 45 1.30 -12.12 3.94
N ALA A 46 1.02 -11.19 3.02
CA ALA A 46 1.64 -11.22 1.71
C ALA A 46 3.16 -11.06 1.81
N ALA A 47 3.88 -11.86 1.03
CA ALA A 47 5.32 -11.72 0.89
C ALA A 47 5.68 -10.35 0.29
N THR A 48 6.67 -9.69 0.86
CA THR A 48 7.16 -8.39 0.38
C THR A 48 7.82 -8.55 -0.99
N THR A 49 7.33 -7.82 -1.99
CA THR A 49 7.87 -7.83 -3.36
C THR A 49 8.95 -6.75 -3.57
N ALA A 50 8.88 -5.67 -2.81
CA ALA A 50 9.86 -4.58 -2.81
C ALA A 50 9.86 -3.86 -1.45
N ALA A 51 10.99 -3.24 -1.12
CA ALA A 51 11.16 -2.45 0.08
C ALA A 51 11.86 -1.13 -0.25
N TRP A 52 11.41 -0.07 0.40
CA TRP A 52 12.04 1.25 0.34
C TRP A 52 12.53 1.68 1.73
N SER A 53 13.69 2.33 1.78
CA SER A 53 14.30 2.81 3.02
C SER A 53 15.00 4.16 2.75
N PRO A 54 14.73 5.22 3.54
CA PRO A 54 15.26 6.56 3.28
C PRO A 54 16.79 6.62 3.43
N ASP A 55 17.34 5.96 4.46
CA ASP A 55 18.79 5.86 4.69
C ASP A 55 19.48 4.89 3.71
N GLY A 56 18.69 4.17 2.92
CA GLY A 56 19.15 3.05 2.13
C GLY A 56 19.61 1.88 2.99
N GLU A 57 19.75 0.74 2.36
CA GLU A 57 20.16 -0.48 3.05
C GLU A 57 20.85 -1.44 2.06
N PRO A 58 21.66 -2.39 2.55
CA PRO A 58 22.49 -3.21 1.69
C PRO A 58 21.65 -4.12 0.79
N CYS A 59 22.03 -4.15 -0.48
CA CYS A 59 21.66 -5.18 -1.43
C CYS A 59 22.22 -6.53 -0.99
N ARG A 60 21.40 -7.58 -1.01
CA ARG A 60 21.84 -8.94 -0.62
C ARG A 60 22.88 -9.54 -1.58
N ALA A 61 22.89 -9.14 -2.85
CA ALA A 61 23.82 -9.67 -3.85
C ALA A 61 25.17 -8.92 -3.87
N CYS A 62 25.15 -7.59 -4.00
CA CYS A 62 26.37 -6.80 -4.18
C CYS A 62 26.81 -5.99 -2.94
N GLY A 63 25.98 -5.95 -1.89
CA GLY A 63 26.26 -5.18 -0.67
C GLY A 63 26.09 -3.66 -0.79
N ALA A 64 25.83 -3.13 -1.99
CA ALA A 64 25.62 -1.70 -2.19
C ALA A 64 24.38 -1.22 -1.40
N SER A 65 24.50 -0.09 -0.70
CA SER A 65 23.38 0.51 0.01
C SER A 65 22.49 1.26 -0.97
N VAL A 66 21.23 0.85 -1.09
CA VAL A 66 20.26 1.46 -2.01
C VAL A 66 18.95 1.74 -1.30
N SER A 67 18.27 2.81 -1.71
CA SER A 67 17.00 3.23 -1.12
C SER A 67 15.84 2.33 -1.53
N TYR A 68 15.88 1.74 -2.73
CA TYR A 68 14.84 0.85 -3.24
C TYR A 68 15.42 -0.52 -3.58
N ARG A 69 14.78 -1.59 -3.07
CA ARG A 69 15.18 -2.98 -3.24
C ARG A 69 13.98 -3.84 -3.63
N TRP A 70 14.24 -4.92 -4.33
CA TRP A 70 13.26 -5.83 -4.88
C TRP A 70 13.51 -7.25 -4.44
N GLN A 71 12.46 -8.05 -4.30
CA GLN A 71 12.62 -9.48 -4.06
C GLN A 71 13.30 -10.14 -5.28
N GLY A 72 14.33 -10.93 -4.96
CA GLY A 72 15.09 -11.81 -5.85
C GLY A 72 15.52 -13.08 -5.10
N GLU A 73 16.39 -13.88 -5.70
CA GLU A 73 16.74 -15.22 -5.20
C GLU A 73 17.45 -15.18 -3.82
N ASP A 74 18.36 -14.23 -3.61
CA ASP A 74 19.08 -14.01 -2.34
C ASP A 74 18.34 -13.06 -1.36
N GLY A 75 17.08 -12.72 -1.65
CA GLY A 75 16.26 -11.78 -0.88
C GLY A 75 16.14 -10.40 -1.54
N LEU A 76 16.17 -9.33 -0.75
CA LEU A 76 16.03 -7.96 -1.27
C LEU A 76 17.31 -7.49 -1.97
N VAL A 77 17.24 -7.35 -3.29
CA VAL A 77 18.35 -6.94 -4.18
C VAL A 77 18.09 -5.57 -4.82
N CYS A 78 19.14 -4.89 -5.23
CA CYS A 78 19.05 -3.62 -5.97
C CYS A 78 18.51 -3.84 -7.40
N PRO A 79 18.01 -2.81 -8.09
CA PRO A 79 17.48 -2.94 -9.46
C PRO A 79 18.52 -3.42 -10.49
N ASP A 80 19.81 -3.23 -10.20
CA ASP A 80 20.93 -3.63 -11.07
C ASP A 80 21.25 -5.14 -10.94
N CYS A 81 21.16 -5.69 -9.73
CA CYS A 81 21.36 -7.11 -9.48
C CYS A 81 20.11 -7.95 -9.69
N LYS A 82 18.94 -7.34 -9.87
CA LYS A 82 17.71 -8.06 -10.14
C LYS A 82 17.74 -8.61 -11.56
N GLU A 83 17.52 -9.91 -11.69
CA GLU A 83 17.19 -10.54 -12.97
C GLU A 83 15.73 -10.24 -13.28
N TRP A 84 15.52 -9.51 -14.38
CA TRP A 84 14.20 -9.05 -14.84
C TRP A 84 13.59 -9.99 -15.86
#